data_AF-A0AAU2JRL4-F1
#
_entry.id   AF-A0AAU2JRL4-F1
#
_cell.length_a   1.000
_cell.length_b   1.000
_cell.length_c   1.000
_cell.angle_alpha   90.00
_cell.angle_beta   90.00
_cell.angle_gamma   90.00
#
_symmetry.space_group_name_H-M   'P 1'
#
loop_
_entity.id
_entity.type
_entity.pdbx_description
1 polymer ?
#
loop_
_entity_poly.entity_id
_entity_poly.type
_entity_poly.pdbx_seq_one_letter_code
_entity_poly.pdbx_strand_id
1 'polypeptide(L)'
;MDSNEREPAEEAVPPAPRVPGIAGLSTPYRVLAALALGAVAVAACTHLALVFLHVAPPNTVGKRHAETVDGWVYPEFEQNWKLFAPNPLQQNIAVEVRAQVRTAGDELVTTDWRDLSAEDAEAIRHSLLPSHTEQNELRRAWDFFTGSHDEDDKPNGERGELSERYLQRIAVARIARDHEGGRILRIQLRSATTAVAAPKWSDETTDTRTDYRELPWWTV
;
A
#
# COMPACT_ATOMS: atom_id res chain seq x y z
N MET A 1 -39.93 61.47 65.75
CA MET A 1 -38.86 60.47 65.84
C MET A 1 -39.47 59.15 65.45
N ASP A 2 -39.17 58.67 64.25
CA ASP A 2 -38.52 57.36 64.15
C ASP A 2 -37.83 57.25 62.79
N SER A 3 -36.55 56.94 62.86
CA SER A 3 -35.61 57.01 61.76
C SER A 3 -35.63 55.71 60.97
N ASN A 4 -35.80 55.84 59.68
CA ASN A 4 -35.75 54.78 58.70
C ASN A 4 -34.26 54.43 58.44
N GLU A 5 -33.70 53.47 59.17
CA GLU A 5 -32.34 52.98 58.93
C GLU A 5 -32.39 51.79 57.96
N ARG A 6 -31.92 52.03 56.73
CA ARG A 6 -31.65 50.98 55.74
C ARG A 6 -30.45 50.16 56.21
N GLU A 7 -30.63 48.85 56.35
CA GLU A 7 -29.51 47.90 56.42
C GLU A 7 -28.57 48.10 55.22
N PRO A 8 -27.24 48.11 55.42
CA PRO A 8 -26.30 48.15 54.31
C PRO A 8 -26.34 46.80 53.59
N ALA A 9 -26.55 46.86 52.27
CA ALA A 9 -26.46 45.69 51.39
C ALA A 9 -25.06 45.06 51.50
N GLU A 10 -25.02 43.77 51.84
CA GLU A 10 -23.82 42.96 51.86
C GLU A 10 -23.19 42.93 50.46
N GLU A 11 -22.02 43.55 50.33
CA GLU A 11 -21.29 43.65 49.07
C GLU A 11 -20.79 42.26 48.67
N ALA A 12 -21.41 41.67 47.64
CA ALA A 12 -21.04 40.35 47.14
C ALA A 12 -19.61 40.37 46.58
N VAL A 13 -18.68 39.70 47.28
CA VAL A 13 -17.28 39.55 46.87
C VAL A 13 -17.24 38.83 45.51
N PRO A 14 -16.53 39.36 44.49
CA PRO A 14 -16.43 38.68 43.20
C PRO A 14 -15.71 37.33 43.36
N PRO A 15 -16.16 36.27 42.67
CA PRO A 15 -15.55 34.95 42.79
C PRO A 15 -14.07 35.01 42.37
N ALA A 16 -13.20 34.38 43.17
CA ALA A 16 -11.77 34.35 42.92
C ALA A 16 -11.46 33.86 41.49
N PRO A 17 -10.44 34.44 40.81
CA PRO A 17 -10.10 34.07 39.44
C PRO A 17 -9.72 32.59 39.39
N ARG A 18 -10.43 31.82 38.54
CA ARG A 18 -10.08 30.42 38.30
C ARG A 18 -8.68 30.36 37.69
N VAL A 19 -7.79 29.62 38.32
CA VAL A 19 -6.45 29.37 37.79
C VAL A 19 -6.59 28.68 36.42
N PRO A 20 -6.03 29.22 35.33
CA PRO A 20 -6.16 28.61 34.01
C PRO A 20 -5.34 27.31 33.90
N GLY A 21 -5.81 26.37 33.07
CA GLY A 21 -5.11 25.12 32.77
C GLY A 21 -5.30 24.01 33.80
N ILE A 22 -4.43 22.99 33.76
CA ILE A 22 -4.52 21.78 34.61
C ILE A 22 -4.51 22.14 36.10
N ALA A 23 -3.83 23.23 36.49
CA ALA A 23 -3.76 23.73 37.87
C ALA A 23 -5.13 24.20 38.42
N GLY A 24 -6.11 24.50 37.55
CA GLY A 24 -7.48 24.88 37.94
C GLY A 24 -8.44 23.71 38.14
N LEU A 25 -8.05 22.48 37.77
CA LEU A 25 -8.89 21.29 37.90
C LEU A 25 -9.00 20.86 39.37
N SER A 26 -9.99 20.05 39.74
CA SER A 26 -9.98 19.41 41.08
C SER A 26 -8.95 18.28 41.13
N THR A 27 -8.49 17.92 42.34
CA THR A 27 -7.45 16.90 42.57
C THR A 27 -7.59 15.62 41.74
N PRO A 28 -8.77 14.96 41.64
CA PRO A 28 -8.91 13.76 40.81
C PRO A 28 -8.67 14.03 39.31
N TYR A 29 -9.16 15.15 38.79
CA TYR A 29 -8.94 15.51 37.39
C TYR A 29 -7.51 15.95 37.10
N ARG A 30 -6.78 16.52 38.08
CA ARG A 30 -5.34 16.78 37.95
C ARG A 30 -4.54 15.49 37.85
N VAL A 31 -4.87 14.50 38.67
CA VAL A 31 -4.23 13.18 38.62
C VAL A 31 -4.50 12.52 37.28
N LEU A 32 -5.76 12.52 36.80
CA LEU A 32 -6.10 12.00 35.48
C LEU A 32 -5.36 12.72 34.35
N ALA A 33 -5.30 14.05 34.38
CA ALA A 33 -4.58 14.85 33.38
C ALA A 33 -3.07 14.54 33.39
N ALA A 34 -2.47 14.38 34.57
CA ALA A 34 -1.06 14.02 34.70
C ALA A 34 -0.78 12.61 34.17
N LEU A 35 -1.67 11.63 34.44
CA LEU A 35 -1.56 10.27 33.91
C LEU A 35 -1.71 10.25 32.38
N ALA A 36 -2.69 10.98 31.84
CA ALA A 36 -2.89 11.09 30.39
C ALA A 36 -1.67 11.72 29.71
N LEU A 37 -1.13 12.81 30.27
CA LEU A 37 0.09 13.45 29.76
C LEU A 37 1.29 12.50 29.82
N GLY A 38 1.44 11.74 30.91
CA GLY A 38 2.47 10.72 31.04
C GLY A 38 2.36 9.63 29.97
N ALA A 39 1.15 9.12 29.71
CA ALA A 39 0.91 8.13 28.67
C ALA A 39 1.25 8.66 27.27
N VAL A 40 0.86 9.90 26.95
CA VAL A 40 1.20 10.56 25.68
C VAL A 40 2.71 10.72 25.52
N ALA A 41 3.41 11.14 26.58
CA ALA A 41 4.86 11.29 26.55
C ALA A 41 5.57 9.94 26.31
N VAL A 42 5.12 8.86 26.96
CA VAL A 42 5.67 7.51 26.76
C VAL A 42 5.42 7.04 25.32
N ALA A 43 4.22 7.26 24.78
CA ALA A 43 3.90 6.90 23.40
C ALA A 43 4.77 7.67 22.40
N ALA A 44 4.95 8.98 22.59
CA ALA A 44 5.79 9.82 21.75
C ALA A 44 7.27 9.38 21.80
N CYS A 45 7.81 9.11 22.98
CA CYS A 45 9.19 8.61 23.13
C CYS A 45 9.36 7.24 22.46
N THR A 46 8.39 6.33 22.63
CA THR A 46 8.40 5.01 21.97
C THR A 46 8.40 5.17 20.45
N HIS A 47 7.51 6.00 19.92
CA HIS A 47 7.44 6.27 18.48
C HIS A 47 8.77 6.82 17.94
N LEU A 48 9.33 7.84 18.58
CA LEU A 48 10.62 8.42 18.18
C LEU A 48 11.75 7.39 18.22
N ALA A 49 11.77 6.50 19.22
CA ALA A 49 12.76 5.44 19.32
C ALA A 49 12.62 4.41 18.17
N LEU A 50 11.39 4.00 17.85
CA LEU A 50 11.12 3.05 16.76
C LEU A 50 11.48 3.66 15.39
N VAL A 51 11.08 4.91 15.14
CA VAL A 51 11.44 5.64 13.91
C VAL A 51 12.96 5.82 13.81
N PHE A 52 13.63 6.18 14.92
CA PHE A 52 15.08 6.27 14.95
C PHE A 52 15.74 4.93 14.60
N LEU A 53 15.30 3.83 15.20
CA LEU A 53 15.84 2.50 14.90
C LEU A 53 15.62 2.09 13.45
N HIS A 54 14.51 2.51 12.85
CA HIS A 54 14.19 2.25 11.45
C HIS A 54 15.09 3.02 10.48
N VAL A 55 15.41 4.29 10.75
CA VAL A 55 16.23 5.13 9.84
C VAL A 55 17.73 5.09 10.15
N ALA A 56 18.11 4.61 11.34
CA ALA A 56 19.52 4.54 11.75
C ALA A 56 20.30 3.50 10.92
N PRO A 57 21.62 3.67 10.78
CA PRO A 57 22.49 2.65 10.19
C PRO A 57 22.33 1.27 10.88
N PRO A 58 22.63 0.17 10.19
CA PRO A 58 22.45 -1.18 10.71
C PRO A 58 23.12 -1.38 12.08
N ASN A 59 22.33 -1.76 13.08
CA ASN A 59 22.78 -1.99 14.45
C ASN A 59 22.13 -3.24 15.05
N THR A 60 22.75 -3.79 16.10
CA THR A 60 22.34 -5.07 16.69
C THR A 60 20.92 -5.04 17.28
N VAL A 61 20.50 -3.89 17.83
CA VAL A 61 19.17 -3.72 18.44
C VAL A 61 18.09 -3.70 17.36
N GLY A 62 18.28 -2.88 16.32
CA GLY A 62 17.37 -2.81 15.18
C GLY A 62 17.23 -4.15 14.46
N LYS A 63 18.34 -4.86 14.24
CA LYS A 63 18.30 -6.22 13.64
C LYS A 63 17.55 -7.24 14.48
N ARG A 64 17.73 -7.22 15.81
CA ARG A 64 17.05 -8.16 16.72
C ARG A 64 15.54 -7.91 16.81
N HIS A 65 15.12 -6.66 16.69
CA HIS A 65 13.72 -6.24 16.86
C HIS A 65 13.09 -5.75 15.55
N ALA A 66 13.61 -6.18 14.39
CA ALA A 66 13.20 -5.69 13.08
C ALA A 66 11.68 -5.85 12.85
N GLU A 67 11.12 -7.01 13.17
CA GLU A 67 9.68 -7.27 13.01
C GLU A 67 8.80 -6.29 13.81
N THR A 68 9.19 -5.95 15.04
CA THR A 68 8.45 -4.99 15.87
C THR A 68 8.56 -3.56 15.33
N VAL A 69 9.76 -3.17 14.89
CA VAL A 69 10.01 -1.85 14.30
C VAL A 69 9.22 -1.71 13.00
N ASP A 70 9.32 -2.70 12.11
CA ASP A 70 8.67 -2.73 10.81
C ASP A 70 7.14 -2.77 10.93
N GLY A 71 6.62 -3.58 11.86
CA GLY A 71 5.18 -3.63 12.14
C GLY A 71 4.61 -2.33 12.70
N TRP A 72 5.41 -1.51 13.38
CA TRP A 72 4.99 -0.17 13.82
C TRP A 72 5.09 0.88 12.71
N VAL A 73 6.13 0.80 11.86
CA VAL A 73 6.46 1.85 10.89
C VAL A 73 5.70 1.69 9.57
N TYR A 74 5.72 0.50 8.96
CA TYR A 74 5.19 0.31 7.61
C TYR A 74 3.66 0.48 7.42
N PRO A 75 2.79 0.39 8.44
CA PRO A 75 1.38 0.73 8.25
C PRO A 75 1.15 2.20 7.82
N GLU A 76 1.95 3.13 8.35
CA GLU A 76 1.79 4.58 8.13
C GLU A 76 2.88 5.17 7.22
N PHE A 77 4.07 4.55 7.19
CA PHE A 77 5.25 5.04 6.48
C PHE A 77 5.79 3.98 5.50
N GLU A 78 5.03 3.65 4.47
CA GLU A 78 5.55 2.83 3.36
C GLU A 78 6.65 3.62 2.61
N GLN A 79 7.90 3.24 2.82
CA GLN A 79 9.04 3.86 2.15
C GLN A 79 9.26 3.25 0.76
N ASN A 80 8.78 3.92 -0.28
CA ASN A 80 9.00 3.51 -1.66
C ASN A 80 9.94 4.48 -2.38
N TRP A 81 11.25 4.26 -2.26
CA TRP A 81 12.31 5.09 -2.85
C TRP A 81 12.59 4.78 -4.34
N LYS A 82 11.55 4.46 -5.13
CA LYS A 82 11.74 4.06 -6.54
C LYS A 82 12.11 5.24 -7.47
N LEU A 83 11.83 6.49 -7.08
CA LEU A 83 12.03 7.67 -7.96
C LEU A 83 13.43 8.30 -7.88
N PHE A 84 14.19 8.04 -6.80
CA PHE A 84 15.55 8.55 -6.61
C PHE A 84 16.55 7.42 -6.31
N ALA A 85 16.20 6.17 -6.60
CA ALA A 85 17.16 5.09 -6.54
C ALA A 85 18.32 5.40 -7.50
N PRO A 86 19.59 5.13 -7.12
CA PRO A 86 20.74 5.34 -8.00
C PRO A 86 20.56 4.71 -9.39
N ASN A 87 19.82 3.60 -9.46
CA ASN A 87 19.33 3.00 -10.68
C ASN A 87 17.79 2.93 -10.60
N PRO A 88 17.05 3.87 -11.23
CA PRO A 88 15.59 3.74 -11.33
C PRO A 88 15.22 2.46 -12.09
N LEU A 89 13.94 2.08 -12.05
CA LEU A 89 13.46 0.93 -12.80
C LEU A 89 13.64 1.20 -14.31
N GLN A 90 14.65 0.60 -14.91
CA GLN A 90 14.98 0.76 -16.33
C GLN A 90 14.38 -0.38 -17.16
N GLN A 91 13.17 -0.81 -16.81
CA GLN A 91 12.50 -1.94 -17.45
C GLN A 91 11.02 -1.63 -17.65
N ASN A 92 10.51 -1.99 -18.82
CA ASN A 92 9.09 -2.09 -19.11
C ASN A 92 8.65 -3.52 -18.78
N ILE A 93 7.68 -3.66 -17.88
CA ILE A 93 7.11 -4.95 -17.50
C ILE A 93 5.67 -4.97 -18.00
N ALA A 94 5.38 -5.79 -19.01
CA ALA A 94 4.03 -6.06 -19.46
C ALA A 94 3.52 -7.35 -18.81
N VAL A 95 2.29 -7.33 -18.31
CA VAL A 95 1.59 -8.50 -17.77
C VAL A 95 0.64 -9.01 -18.83
N GLU A 96 0.87 -10.25 -19.25
CA GLU A 96 0.10 -10.91 -20.28
C GLU A 96 -0.67 -12.11 -19.70
N VAL A 97 -1.80 -12.44 -20.31
CA VAL A 97 -2.63 -13.59 -19.94
C VAL A 97 -2.93 -14.45 -21.16
N ARG A 98 -3.00 -15.76 -20.94
CA ARG A 98 -3.68 -16.70 -21.84
C ARG A 98 -4.61 -17.60 -21.05
N ALA A 99 -5.60 -18.17 -21.73
CA ALA A 99 -6.57 -19.06 -21.12
C ALA A 99 -6.64 -20.39 -21.86
N GLN A 100 -6.99 -21.43 -21.12
CA GLN A 100 -7.53 -22.64 -21.71
C GLN A 100 -9.05 -22.60 -21.54
N VAL A 101 -9.75 -22.62 -22.67
CA VAL A 101 -11.19 -22.46 -22.76
C VAL A 101 -11.83 -23.70 -23.37
N ARG A 102 -12.99 -24.08 -22.84
CA ARG A 102 -13.91 -25.00 -23.49
C ARG A 102 -14.90 -24.19 -24.33
N THR A 103 -14.90 -24.37 -25.63
CA THR A 103 -15.79 -23.64 -26.55
C THR A 103 -17.22 -24.17 -26.47
N ALA A 104 -18.18 -23.46 -27.08
CA ALA A 104 -19.57 -23.91 -27.20
C ALA A 104 -19.70 -25.27 -27.93
N GLY A 105 -18.75 -25.60 -28.80
CA GLY A 105 -18.66 -26.88 -29.51
C GLY A 105 -17.96 -28.00 -28.74
N ASP A 106 -17.72 -27.81 -27.44
CA ASP A 106 -16.99 -28.72 -26.55
C ASP A 106 -15.51 -28.96 -26.92
N GLU A 107 -14.92 -28.07 -27.72
CA GLU A 107 -13.50 -28.12 -28.07
C GLU A 107 -12.64 -27.44 -26.99
N LEU A 108 -11.48 -28.03 -26.67
CA LEU A 108 -10.51 -27.46 -25.75
C LEU A 108 -9.46 -26.64 -26.52
N VAL A 109 -9.53 -25.32 -26.40
CA VAL A 109 -8.61 -24.39 -27.08
C VAL A 109 -7.76 -23.65 -26.06
N THR A 110 -6.49 -23.42 -26.39
CA THR A 110 -5.61 -22.51 -25.65
C THR A 110 -5.50 -21.22 -26.44
N THR A 111 -5.82 -20.09 -25.82
CA THR A 111 -5.73 -18.78 -26.47
C THR A 111 -4.27 -18.36 -26.65
N ASP A 112 -4.06 -17.43 -27.57
CA ASP A 112 -2.81 -16.68 -27.62
C ASP A 112 -2.64 -15.81 -26.36
N TRP A 113 -1.42 -15.31 -26.19
CA TRP A 113 -1.10 -14.34 -25.16
C TRP A 113 -1.73 -12.98 -25.49
N ARG A 114 -2.43 -12.42 -24.51
CA ARG A 114 -3.08 -11.11 -24.56
C ARG A 114 -2.40 -10.19 -23.56
N ASP A 115 -1.90 -9.04 -24.02
CA ASP A 115 -1.20 -8.07 -23.19
C ASP A 115 -2.18 -7.14 -22.48
N LEU A 116 -2.45 -7.44 -21.20
CA LEU A 116 -3.35 -6.66 -20.36
C LEU A 116 -2.76 -5.29 -20.01
N SER A 117 -1.43 -5.16 -20.02
CA SER A 117 -0.75 -3.88 -19.74
C SER A 117 -0.81 -2.95 -20.95
N ALA A 118 -0.75 -3.48 -22.17
CA ALA A 118 -0.96 -2.70 -23.39
C ALA A 118 -2.38 -2.12 -23.45
N GLU A 119 -3.39 -2.87 -23.00
CA GLU A 119 -4.77 -2.39 -22.92
C GLU A 119 -4.93 -1.24 -21.92
N ASP A 120 -4.36 -1.38 -20.72
CA ASP A 120 -4.33 -0.30 -19.73
C ASP A 120 -3.58 0.93 -20.29
N ALA A 121 -2.45 0.71 -20.95
CA ALA A 121 -1.66 1.80 -21.55
C ALA A 121 -2.44 2.53 -22.65
N GLU A 122 -3.21 1.83 -23.48
CA GLU A 122 -4.03 2.44 -24.52
C GLU A 122 -5.21 3.22 -23.95
N ALA A 123 -5.85 2.72 -22.89
CA ALA A 123 -6.91 3.44 -22.20
C ALA A 123 -6.41 4.74 -21.53
N ILE A 124 -5.17 4.73 -21.03
CA ILE A 124 -4.52 5.90 -20.43
C ILE A 124 -4.05 6.89 -21.51
N ARG A 125 -3.62 6.38 -22.67
CA ARG A 125 -3.01 7.20 -23.72
C ARG A 125 -3.99 8.28 -24.18
N HIS A 126 -3.53 9.53 -24.16
CA HIS A 126 -4.32 10.71 -24.52
C HIS A 126 -5.55 10.99 -23.62
N SER A 127 -5.74 10.26 -22.52
CA SER A 127 -6.76 10.57 -21.53
C SER A 127 -6.33 11.78 -20.69
N LEU A 128 -7.20 12.79 -20.58
CA LEU A 128 -6.96 13.96 -19.74
C LEU A 128 -7.12 13.64 -18.25
N LEU A 129 -7.95 12.65 -17.94
CA LEU A 129 -8.31 12.21 -16.59
C LEU A 129 -8.34 10.67 -16.55
N PRO A 130 -7.18 10.01 -16.72
CA PRO A 130 -7.12 8.55 -16.76
C PRO A 130 -7.62 7.95 -15.44
N SER A 131 -8.30 6.80 -15.51
CA SER A 131 -8.78 6.13 -14.31
C SER A 131 -7.62 5.64 -13.44
N HIS A 132 -7.75 5.73 -12.12
CA HIS A 132 -6.78 5.11 -11.22
C HIS A 132 -6.74 3.59 -11.36
N THR A 133 -7.87 2.98 -11.75
CA THR A 133 -7.96 1.54 -12.00
C THR A 133 -7.09 1.15 -13.19
N GLU A 134 -7.23 1.83 -14.33
CA GLU A 134 -6.41 1.60 -15.54
C GLU A 134 -4.92 1.82 -15.22
N GLN A 135 -4.59 2.85 -14.45
CA GLN A 135 -3.20 3.17 -14.12
C GLN A 135 -2.53 2.20 -13.13
N ASN A 136 -3.30 1.59 -12.22
CA ASN A 136 -2.71 0.97 -11.02
C ASN A 136 -3.22 -0.43 -10.70
N GLU A 137 -4.41 -0.85 -11.12
CA GLU A 137 -4.98 -2.13 -10.67
C GLU A 137 -4.06 -3.30 -11.00
N LEU A 138 -3.79 -3.52 -12.29
CA LEU A 138 -2.96 -4.62 -12.77
C LEU A 138 -1.52 -4.49 -12.26
N ARG A 139 -0.96 -3.29 -12.35
CA ARG A 139 0.41 -3.00 -11.90
C ARG A 139 0.60 -3.30 -10.41
N ARG A 140 -0.32 -2.84 -9.56
CA ARG A 140 -0.26 -3.10 -8.11
C ARG A 140 -0.54 -4.55 -7.78
N ALA A 141 -1.40 -5.24 -8.54
CA ALA A 141 -1.63 -6.67 -8.38
C ALA A 141 -0.37 -7.48 -8.70
N TRP A 142 0.33 -7.12 -9.78
CA TRP A 142 1.60 -7.74 -10.16
C TRP A 142 2.73 -7.46 -9.16
N ASP A 143 2.88 -6.20 -8.73
CA ASP A 143 3.83 -5.82 -7.66
C ASP A 143 3.54 -6.61 -6.36
N PHE A 144 2.25 -6.75 -6.01
CA PHE A 144 1.84 -7.49 -4.82
C PHE A 144 2.16 -8.99 -4.93
N PHE A 145 1.87 -9.60 -6.08
CA PHE A 145 2.22 -10.99 -6.36
C PHE A 145 3.74 -11.20 -6.26
N THR A 146 4.53 -10.46 -7.03
CA THR A 146 5.99 -10.62 -7.06
C THR A 146 6.67 -10.32 -5.73
N GLY A 147 6.12 -9.40 -4.92
CA GLY A 147 6.62 -9.12 -3.57
C GLY A 147 6.20 -10.13 -2.50
N SER A 148 5.33 -11.08 -2.83
CA SER A 148 4.75 -12.06 -1.88
C SER A 148 4.99 -13.51 -2.31
N HIS A 149 5.88 -13.77 -3.26
CA HIS A 149 6.26 -15.10 -3.74
C HIS A 149 7.78 -15.29 -3.73
N ASP A 150 8.22 -16.55 -3.68
CA ASP A 150 9.63 -16.91 -3.84
C ASP A 150 10.06 -17.00 -5.33
N GLU A 151 11.29 -17.46 -5.57
CA GLU A 151 11.85 -17.64 -6.91
C GLU A 151 11.17 -18.77 -7.71
N ASP A 152 10.48 -19.69 -7.03
CA ASP A 152 9.73 -20.81 -7.61
C ASP A 152 8.23 -20.47 -7.83
N ASP A 153 7.85 -19.18 -7.69
CA ASP A 153 6.45 -18.73 -7.71
C ASP A 153 5.58 -19.35 -6.61
N LYS A 154 6.13 -19.68 -5.43
CA LYS A 154 5.35 -20.19 -4.29
C LYS A 154 4.97 -19.06 -3.33
N PRO A 155 3.74 -19.08 -2.77
CA PRO A 155 3.24 -18.00 -1.93
C PRO A 155 3.93 -17.95 -0.56
N ASN A 156 4.31 -16.75 -0.13
CA ASN A 156 4.83 -16.47 1.21
C ASN A 156 3.67 -16.34 2.20
N GLY A 157 3.15 -17.48 2.67
CA GLY A 157 2.03 -17.55 3.61
C GLY A 157 0.72 -16.96 3.05
N GLU A 158 -0.18 -16.54 3.95
CA GLU A 158 -1.51 -16.03 3.59
C GLU A 158 -1.48 -14.83 2.63
N ARG A 159 -0.47 -13.96 2.78
CA ARG A 159 -0.28 -12.79 1.93
C ARG A 159 -0.03 -13.19 0.47
N GLY A 160 0.78 -14.21 0.24
CA GLY A 160 1.02 -14.78 -1.08
C GLY A 160 -0.27 -15.33 -1.70
N GLU A 161 -0.99 -16.18 -0.98
CA GLU A 161 -2.26 -16.78 -1.44
C GLU A 161 -3.35 -15.74 -1.77
N LEU A 162 -3.38 -14.61 -1.03
CA LEU A 162 -4.28 -13.51 -1.34
C LEU A 162 -3.88 -12.78 -2.61
N SER A 163 -2.58 -12.57 -2.83
CA SER A 163 -2.07 -11.92 -4.04
C SER A 163 -2.32 -12.76 -5.30
N GLU A 164 -2.18 -14.09 -5.23
CA GLU A 164 -2.54 -15.02 -6.31
C GLU A 164 -4.00 -14.89 -6.70
N ARG A 165 -4.91 -15.05 -5.73
CA ARG A 165 -6.37 -14.96 -5.96
C ARG A 165 -6.77 -13.60 -6.50
N TYR A 166 -6.13 -12.53 -6.03
CA TYR A 166 -6.40 -11.18 -6.51
C TYR A 166 -6.00 -11.01 -7.98
N LEU A 167 -4.77 -11.38 -8.33
CA LEU A 167 -4.27 -11.30 -9.71
C LEU A 167 -5.06 -12.21 -10.65
N GLN A 168 -5.38 -13.43 -10.21
CA GLN A 168 -6.23 -14.36 -10.95
C GLN A 168 -7.61 -13.76 -11.25
N ARG A 169 -8.26 -13.15 -10.26
CA ARG A 169 -9.59 -12.52 -10.44
C ARG A 169 -9.55 -11.36 -11.42
N ILE A 170 -8.53 -10.50 -11.35
CA ILE A 170 -8.35 -9.41 -12.33
C ILE A 170 -8.23 -9.98 -13.73
N ALA A 171 -7.36 -10.97 -13.93
CA ALA A 171 -7.13 -11.59 -15.22
C ALA A 171 -8.42 -12.23 -15.79
N VAL A 172 -9.12 -13.05 -15.00
CA VAL A 172 -10.39 -13.66 -15.40
C VAL A 172 -11.43 -12.60 -15.72
N ALA A 173 -11.58 -11.55 -14.89
CA ALA A 173 -12.55 -10.49 -15.12
C ALA A 173 -12.33 -9.76 -16.45
N ARG A 174 -11.06 -9.56 -16.85
CA ARG A 174 -10.69 -8.88 -18.09
C ARG A 174 -10.92 -9.72 -19.35
N ILE A 175 -10.77 -11.04 -19.27
CA ILE A 175 -10.96 -11.93 -20.43
C ILE A 175 -12.35 -12.59 -20.49
N ALA A 176 -13.14 -12.53 -19.42
CA ALA A 176 -14.44 -13.22 -19.35
C ALA A 176 -15.41 -12.77 -20.45
N ARG A 177 -15.36 -11.50 -20.85
CA ARG A 177 -16.25 -10.94 -21.88
C ARG A 177 -16.00 -11.50 -23.29
N ASP A 178 -14.79 -11.94 -23.57
CA ASP A 178 -14.44 -12.54 -24.86
C ASP A 178 -14.89 -14.01 -24.96
N HIS A 179 -15.31 -14.59 -23.83
CA HIS A 179 -15.62 -16.01 -23.70
C HIS A 179 -17.04 -16.26 -23.19
N GLU A 180 -17.99 -15.34 -23.40
CA GLU A 180 -19.38 -15.47 -22.94
C GLU A 180 -20.11 -16.71 -23.51
N GLY A 181 -19.64 -17.29 -24.61
CA GLY A 181 -20.15 -18.55 -25.19
C GLY A 181 -19.36 -19.81 -24.81
N GLY A 182 -18.31 -19.70 -24.00
CA GLY A 182 -17.46 -20.80 -23.57
C GLY A 182 -17.22 -20.80 -22.07
N ARG A 183 -16.37 -21.71 -21.60
CA ARG A 183 -15.94 -21.77 -20.20
C ARG A 183 -14.43 -21.68 -20.08
N ILE A 184 -13.94 -20.69 -19.36
CA ILE A 184 -12.54 -20.61 -18.94
C ILE A 184 -12.30 -21.72 -17.89
N LEU A 185 -11.34 -22.61 -18.15
CA LEU A 185 -11.01 -23.71 -17.25
C LEU A 185 -9.79 -23.38 -16.38
N ARG A 186 -8.78 -22.78 -17.00
CA ARG A 186 -7.56 -22.34 -16.35
C ARG A 186 -6.97 -21.16 -17.10
N ILE A 187 -6.22 -20.35 -16.39
CA ILE A 187 -5.46 -19.25 -16.96
C ILE A 187 -3.98 -19.43 -16.67
N GLN A 188 -3.15 -18.79 -17.48
CA GLN A 188 -1.73 -18.62 -17.21
C GLN A 188 -1.39 -17.15 -17.43
N LEU A 189 -0.63 -16.58 -16.51
CA LEU A 189 -0.07 -15.25 -16.68
C LEU A 189 1.44 -15.34 -16.91
N ARG A 190 1.99 -14.30 -17.54
CA ARG A 190 3.42 -14.08 -17.60
C ARG A 190 3.75 -12.60 -17.51
N SER A 191 4.96 -12.28 -17.07
CA SER A 191 5.56 -10.98 -17.40
C SER A 191 6.41 -11.08 -18.66
N ALA A 192 6.30 -10.07 -19.52
CA ALA A 192 7.23 -9.77 -20.59
C ALA A 192 8.03 -8.52 -20.20
N THR A 193 9.28 -8.72 -19.77
CA THR A 193 10.14 -7.66 -19.25
C THR A 193 11.16 -7.26 -20.29
N THR A 194 11.19 -5.98 -20.65
CA THR A 194 12.14 -5.43 -21.64
C THR A 194 12.87 -4.24 -21.05
N ALA A 195 14.20 -4.24 -21.10
CA ALA A 195 14.97 -3.08 -20.65
C ALA A 195 14.64 -1.83 -21.48
N VAL A 196 14.61 -0.67 -20.84
CA VAL A 196 14.46 0.62 -21.52
C VAL A 196 15.76 0.89 -22.28
N ALA A 197 15.64 1.14 -23.59
CA ALA A 197 16.80 1.42 -24.43
C ALA A 197 17.56 2.65 -23.93
N ALA A 198 18.89 2.57 -23.94
CA ALA A 198 19.73 3.73 -23.69
C ALA A 198 19.39 4.87 -24.67
N PRO A 199 19.38 6.13 -24.21
CA PRO A 199 19.08 7.25 -25.08
C PRO A 199 20.17 7.43 -26.13
N LYS A 200 19.82 7.98 -27.30
CA LYS A 200 20.74 8.13 -28.45
C LYS A 200 22.03 8.92 -28.17
N TRP A 201 22.07 9.69 -27.08
CA TRP A 201 23.22 10.49 -26.66
C TRP A 201 24.13 9.77 -25.66
N SER A 202 23.78 8.56 -25.21
CA SER A 202 24.58 7.73 -24.30
C SER A 202 25.36 6.67 -25.09
N ASP A 203 26.58 6.38 -24.63
CA ASP A 203 27.40 5.25 -25.12
C ASP A 203 27.08 3.93 -24.40
N GLU A 204 26.13 3.95 -23.46
CA GLU A 204 25.70 2.77 -22.71
C GLU A 204 25.01 1.76 -23.63
N THR A 205 25.40 0.48 -23.50
CA THR A 205 24.78 -0.62 -24.23
C THR A 205 23.88 -1.41 -23.29
N THR A 206 22.57 -1.34 -23.51
CA THR A 206 21.56 -2.09 -22.77
C THR A 206 21.00 -3.22 -23.65
N ASP A 207 20.99 -4.46 -23.16
CA ASP A 207 20.30 -5.56 -23.86
C ASP A 207 18.78 -5.35 -23.74
N THR A 208 18.13 -5.05 -24.86
CA THR A 208 16.69 -4.82 -24.94
C THR A 208 15.92 -6.07 -25.38
N ARG A 209 16.50 -7.26 -25.21
CA ARG A 209 15.75 -8.51 -25.38
C ARG A 209 14.66 -8.61 -24.32
N THR A 210 13.49 -9.11 -24.73
CA THR A 210 12.39 -9.37 -23.81
C THR A 210 12.61 -10.70 -23.09
N ASP A 211 12.63 -10.65 -21.77
CA ASP A 211 12.65 -11.81 -20.89
C ASP A 211 11.23 -12.16 -20.44
N TYR A 212 10.90 -13.44 -20.43
CA TYR A 212 9.58 -13.93 -20.02
C TYR A 212 9.66 -14.73 -18.71
N ARG A 213 8.81 -14.39 -17.73
CA ARG A 213 8.54 -15.21 -16.53
C ARG A 213 7.11 -15.72 -16.64
N GLU A 214 6.95 -16.98 -17.02
CA GLU A 214 5.63 -17.63 -17.07
C GLU A 214 5.28 -18.23 -15.71
N LEU A 215 4.11 -17.87 -15.19
CA LEU A 215 3.59 -18.44 -13.96
C LEU A 215 2.99 -19.84 -14.22
N PRO A 216 2.78 -20.64 -13.16
CA PRO A 216 2.01 -21.88 -13.26
C PRO A 216 0.59 -21.66 -13.78
N TRP A 217 -0.01 -22.70 -14.33
CA TRP A 217 -1.43 -22.68 -14.69
C TRP A 217 -2.30 -22.66 -13.43
N TRP A 218 -3.28 -21.75 -13.39
CA TRP A 218 -4.25 -21.63 -12.30
C TRP A 218 -5.65 -22.00 -12.77
N THR A 219 -6.28 -22.95 -12.07
CA THR A 219 -7.67 -23.35 -12.32
C THR A 219 -8.63 -22.27 -11.84
N VAL A 220 -9.64 -21.96 -12.66
CA VAL A 220 -10.67 -20.92 -12.40
C VAL A 220 -11.95 -21.54 -11.86
#